data_AF-A0A6I6E8E2-F1
#
_entry.id   AF-A0A6I6E8E2-F1
#
_cell.length_a   1.000
_cell.length_b   1.000
_cell.length_c   1.000
_cell.angle_alpha   90.00
_cell.angle_beta   90.00
_cell.angle_gamma   90.00
#
_symmetry.space_group_name_H-M   'P 1'
#
loop_
_entity.id
_entity.type
_entity.pdbx_description
1 polymer ?
#
loop_
_entity_poly.entity_id
_entity_poly.type
_entity_poly.pdbx_seq_one_letter_code
_entity_poly.pdbx_strand_id
1 'polypeptide(L)'
;MDASHVIGAITEIFSWIGLGATILLGLAAIVARLADGTWVPVRAFVLSDAEPPAIRWFSAGHEVGHAPLTPEVRRAAGDADEVDVFTNPRRPGSVRLHRHSPLPRLLGWGAVAFAALGIVSSVTQLVLVALG
;
A
#
# COMPACT_ATOMS: atom_id res chain seq x y z
N MET A 1 31.57 24.45 -23.22
CA MET A 1 31.14 23.07 -22.92
C MET A 1 30.27 22.62 -24.07
N ASP A 2 30.59 21.47 -24.66
CA ASP A 2 29.80 20.92 -25.77
C ASP A 2 28.50 20.31 -25.26
N ALA A 3 27.44 20.35 -26.08
CA ALA A 3 26.10 19.90 -25.69
C ALA A 3 26.07 18.43 -25.25
N SER A 4 26.89 17.56 -25.86
CA SER A 4 27.02 16.15 -25.50
C SER A 4 27.54 15.94 -24.07
N HIS A 5 28.51 16.76 -23.63
CA HIS A 5 29.04 16.70 -22.27
C HIS A 5 28.00 17.09 -21.23
N VAL A 6 27.19 18.12 -21.53
CA VAL A 6 26.11 18.56 -20.64
C VAL A 6 25.03 17.48 -20.53
N ILE A 7 24.60 16.90 -21.66
CA ILE A 7 23.59 15.83 -21.68
C ILE A 7 24.10 14.61 -20.92
N GLY A 8 25.36 14.20 -21.13
CA GLY A 8 25.96 13.07 -20.43
C GLY A 8 25.94 13.22 -18.91
N ALA A 9 26.31 14.40 -18.40
CA ALA A 9 26.28 14.68 -16.96
C ALA A 9 24.85 14.62 -16.38
N ILE A 10 23.86 15.16 -17.10
CA ILE A 10 22.45 15.14 -16.69
C ILE A 10 21.92 13.70 -16.67
N THR A 11 22.16 12.93 -17.75
CA THR A 11 21.70 11.54 -17.84
C THR A 11 22.37 10.67 -16.78
N GLU A 12 23.63 10.93 -16.46
CA GLU A 12 24.32 10.21 -15.40
C GLU A 12 23.65 10.43 -14.04
N ILE A 13 23.42 11.70 -13.65
CA ILE A 13 22.74 12.05 -12.40
C ILE A 13 21.34 11.41 -12.35
N PHE A 14 20.57 11.50 -13.44
CA PHE A 14 19.23 10.90 -13.49
C PHE A 14 19.24 9.38 -13.48
N SER A 15 20.29 8.73 -13.99
CA SER A 15 20.44 7.28 -13.88
C SER A 15 20.64 6.86 -12.42
N TRP A 16 21.55 7.53 -11.70
CA TRP A 16 21.81 7.25 -10.28
C TRP A 16 20.59 7.52 -9.41
N ILE A 17 19.92 8.65 -9.61
CA ILE A 17 18.69 8.99 -8.88
C ILE A 17 17.56 8.03 -9.24
N GLY A 18 17.34 7.75 -10.53
CA GLY A 18 16.29 6.85 -11.00
C GLY A 18 16.45 5.44 -10.43
N LEU A 19 17.64 4.85 -10.56
CA LEU A 19 17.91 3.51 -10.04
C LEU A 19 17.89 3.48 -8.51
N GLY A 20 18.53 4.44 -7.85
CA GLY A 20 18.55 4.52 -6.39
C GLY A 20 17.16 4.70 -5.78
N ALA A 21 16.37 5.64 -6.30
CA ALA A 21 15.02 5.88 -5.84
C ALA A 21 14.09 4.68 -6.12
N THR A 22 14.28 3.98 -7.25
CA THR A 22 13.53 2.75 -7.57
C THR A 22 13.73 1.69 -6.50
N ILE A 23 14.99 1.43 -6.12
CA ILE A 23 15.31 0.42 -5.11
C ILE A 23 14.71 0.80 -3.76
N LEU A 24 14.88 2.05 -3.33
CA LEU A 24 14.37 2.53 -2.04
C LEU A 24 12.83 2.48 -1.97
N LEU A 25 12.15 3.03 -2.99
CA LEU A 25 10.69 3.03 -3.04
C LEU A 25 10.10 1.63 -3.21
N GLY A 26 10.76 0.78 -4.02
CA GLY A 26 10.37 -0.62 -4.19
C GLY A 26 10.46 -1.40 -2.89
N LEU A 27 11.58 -1.25 -2.16
CA LEU A 27 11.75 -1.87 -0.84
C LEU A 27 10.72 -1.35 0.16
N ALA A 28 10.51 -0.03 0.21
CA ALA A 28 9.48 0.57 1.05
C ALA A 28 8.07 0.05 0.71
N ALA A 29 7.75 -0.13 -0.57
CA ALA A 29 6.47 -0.69 -1.02
C ALA A 29 6.30 -2.15 -0.55
N ILE A 30 7.35 -2.95 -0.65
CA ILE A 30 7.35 -4.35 -0.16
C ILE A 30 7.15 -4.38 1.35
N VAL A 31 7.94 -3.60 2.11
CA VAL A 31 7.82 -3.51 3.57
C VAL A 31 6.41 -3.06 3.96
N ALA A 32 5.87 -2.02 3.31
CA ALA A 32 4.52 -1.55 3.56
C ALA A 32 3.47 -2.63 3.27
N ARG A 33 3.64 -3.41 2.19
CA ARG A 33 2.73 -4.50 1.82
C ARG A 33 2.78 -5.66 2.81
N LEU A 34 3.97 -6.01 3.29
CA LEU A 34 4.16 -7.04 4.32
C LEU A 34 3.58 -6.58 5.68
N ALA A 35 3.79 -5.31 6.03
CA ALA A 35 3.31 -4.72 7.27
C ALA A 35 1.77 -4.56 7.30
N ASP A 36 1.15 -4.28 6.14
CA ASP A 36 -0.31 -4.17 6.02
C ASP A 36 -0.99 -5.53 6.27
N GLY A 37 -0.36 -6.62 5.84
CA GLY A 37 -0.79 -7.98 6.15
C GLY A 37 -2.02 -8.44 5.36
N THR A 38 -2.69 -9.47 5.85
CA THR A 38 -3.84 -10.09 5.19
C THR A 38 -5.13 -9.65 5.86
N TRP A 39 -6.02 -9.05 5.06
CA TRP A 39 -7.33 -8.58 5.48
C TRP A 39 -8.42 -9.39 4.77
N VAL A 40 -9.23 -10.08 5.56
CA VAL A 40 -10.28 -10.99 5.08
C VAL A 40 -11.63 -10.32 5.28
N PRO A 41 -12.51 -10.29 4.24
CA PRO A 41 -13.86 -9.76 4.38
C PRO A 41 -14.69 -10.68 5.30
N VAL A 42 -15.37 -10.09 6.26
CA VAL A 42 -16.32 -10.76 7.16
C VAL A 42 -17.55 -9.89 7.33
N ARG A 43 -18.69 -10.54 7.51
CA ARG A 43 -19.91 -9.84 7.93
C ARG A 43 -19.96 -9.81 9.44
N ALA A 44 -20.01 -8.60 10.01
CA ALA A 44 -20.05 -8.40 11.44
C ALA A 44 -21.43 -7.91 11.87
N PHE A 45 -21.93 -8.49 12.95
CA PHE A 45 -23.15 -8.09 13.63
C PHE A 45 -22.84 -6.98 14.62
N VAL A 46 -23.70 -5.99 14.66
CA VAL A 46 -23.61 -4.81 15.50
C VAL A 46 -24.35 -5.08 16.81
N LEU A 47 -23.63 -5.10 17.92
CA LEU A 47 -24.22 -5.24 19.25
C LEU A 47 -24.22 -3.87 19.93
N SER A 48 -25.23 -3.07 19.60
CA SER A 48 -25.42 -1.72 20.15
C SER A 48 -25.72 -1.73 21.65
N ASP A 49 -26.42 -2.76 22.11
CA ASP A 49 -26.84 -2.91 23.50
C ASP A 49 -25.79 -3.63 24.38
N ALA A 50 -24.64 -3.99 23.81
CA ALA A 50 -23.53 -4.53 24.59
C ALA A 50 -22.84 -3.43 25.41
N GLU A 51 -22.33 -3.79 26.59
CA GLU A 51 -21.54 -2.91 27.45
C GLU A 51 -20.10 -3.43 27.53
N PRO A 52 -19.11 -2.84 26.80
CA PRO A 52 -19.24 -1.74 25.85
C PRO A 52 -19.76 -2.17 24.45
N PRO A 53 -20.31 -1.23 23.64
CA PRO A 53 -20.81 -1.54 22.31
C PRO A 53 -19.72 -2.19 21.44
N ALA A 54 -20.10 -3.26 20.76
CA ALA A 54 -19.14 -4.11 20.05
C ALA A 54 -19.71 -4.59 18.73
N ILE A 55 -18.82 -5.05 17.87
CA ILE A 55 -19.18 -5.86 16.72
C ILE A 55 -18.67 -7.28 16.91
N ARG A 56 -19.43 -8.26 16.43
CA ARG A 56 -19.08 -9.68 16.50
C ARG A 56 -19.24 -10.33 15.13
N TRP A 57 -18.31 -11.20 14.76
CA TRP A 57 -18.37 -11.91 13.49
C TRP A 57 -17.97 -13.37 13.66
N PHE A 58 -18.36 -14.18 12.68
CA PHE A 58 -17.94 -15.57 12.59
C PHE A 58 -16.91 -15.70 11.47
N SER A 59 -15.74 -16.23 11.82
CA SER A 59 -14.70 -16.58 10.85
C SER A 59 -14.98 -17.94 10.23
N ALA A 60 -14.46 -18.20 9.02
CA ALA A 60 -14.58 -19.49 8.33
C ALA A 60 -14.01 -20.68 9.15
N GLY A 61 -13.14 -20.40 10.14
CA GLY A 61 -12.60 -21.39 11.07
C GLY A 61 -13.47 -21.70 12.29
N HIS A 62 -14.74 -21.28 12.32
CA HIS A 62 -15.63 -21.33 13.50
C HIS A 62 -15.17 -20.49 14.69
N GLU A 63 -14.18 -19.63 14.50
CA GLU A 63 -13.74 -18.67 15.52
C GLU A 63 -14.70 -17.47 15.56
N VAL A 64 -15.09 -17.09 16.77
CA VAL A 64 -15.89 -15.89 17.02
C VAL A 64 -14.95 -14.72 17.29
N GLY A 65 -14.92 -13.78 16.36
CA GLY A 65 -14.19 -12.53 16.53
C GLY A 65 -15.07 -11.46 17.14
N HIS A 66 -14.46 -10.57 17.93
CA HIS A 66 -15.12 -9.37 18.40
C HIS A 66 -14.17 -8.17 18.34
N ALA A 67 -14.74 -6.98 18.21
CA ALA A 67 -13.99 -5.73 18.31
C ALA A 67 -14.89 -4.63 18.88
N PRO A 68 -14.33 -3.61 19.55
CA PRO A 68 -15.09 -2.44 19.96
C PRO A 68 -15.76 -1.79 18.77
N LEU A 69 -16.99 -1.33 18.96
CA LEU A 69 -17.67 -0.58 17.94
C LEU A 69 -17.13 0.86 17.91
N THR A 70 -16.36 1.17 16.87
CA THR A 70 -15.85 2.52 16.68
C THR A 70 -16.90 3.43 16.03
N PRO A 71 -16.82 4.76 16.22
CA PRO A 71 -17.73 5.71 15.56
C PRO A 71 -17.72 5.64 14.02
N GLU A 72 -16.61 5.22 13.43
CA GLU A 72 -16.50 4.99 11.99
C GLU A 72 -17.33 3.79 11.54
N VAL A 73 -17.21 2.66 12.24
CA VAL A 73 -17.99 1.45 11.96
C VAL A 73 -19.47 1.70 12.22
N ARG A 74 -19.82 2.42 13.31
CA ARG A 74 -21.20 2.85 13.57
C ARG A 74 -21.78 3.66 12.41
N ARG A 75 -21.03 4.63 11.88
CA ARG A 75 -21.48 5.43 10.73
C ARG A 75 -21.62 4.60 9.46
N ALA A 76 -20.75 3.61 9.24
CA ALA A 76 -20.84 2.72 8.09
C ALA A 76 -22.01 1.74 8.18
N ALA A 77 -22.34 1.26 9.38
CA ALA A 77 -23.51 0.43 9.63
C ALA A 77 -24.82 1.23 9.51
N GLY A 78 -24.82 2.49 9.94
CA GLY A 78 -26.05 3.29 10.04
C GLY A 78 -27.03 2.64 11.01
N ASP A 79 -28.26 2.42 10.56
CA ASP A 79 -29.33 1.73 11.30
C ASP A 79 -29.35 0.21 11.06
N ALA A 80 -28.40 -0.33 10.30
CA ALA A 80 -28.32 -1.76 10.05
C ALA A 80 -27.69 -2.53 11.22
N ASP A 81 -28.20 -3.73 11.47
CA ASP A 81 -27.67 -4.65 12.49
C ASP A 81 -26.42 -5.40 12.01
N GLU A 82 -26.06 -5.25 10.72
CA GLU A 82 -24.91 -5.90 10.09
C GLU A 82 -24.07 -4.89 9.32
N VAL A 83 -22.75 -5.12 9.30
CA VAL A 83 -21.79 -4.32 8.53
C VAL A 83 -20.70 -5.21 7.96
N ASP A 84 -20.39 -5.02 6.68
CA ASP A 84 -19.27 -5.70 6.03
C ASP A 84 -17.96 -5.01 6.42
N VAL A 85 -17.05 -5.77 7.03
CA VAL A 85 -15.76 -5.26 7.50
C VAL A 85 -14.63 -6.20 7.12
N PHE A 86 -13.40 -5.69 7.23
CA PHE A 86 -12.20 -6.48 7.03
C PHE A 86 -11.52 -6.71 8.38
N THR A 87 -11.18 -7.97 8.65
CA THR A 87 -10.44 -8.38 9.84
C THR A 87 -9.12 -9.05 9.47
N ASN A 88 -8.15 -8.98 10.37
CA ASN A 88 -6.87 -9.65 10.23
C ASN A 88 -6.78 -10.81 11.23
N PRO A 89 -6.76 -12.08 10.78
CA PRO A 89 -6.66 -13.24 11.67
C PRO A 89 -5.42 -13.23 12.58
N ARG A 90 -4.34 -12.57 12.16
CA ARG A 90 -3.10 -12.46 12.96
C ARG A 90 -3.16 -11.34 14.00
N ARG A 91 -4.15 -10.46 13.93
CA ARG A 91 -4.35 -9.33 14.86
C ARG A 91 -5.80 -9.30 15.35
N PRO A 92 -6.15 -10.12 16.34
CA PRO A 92 -7.48 -10.16 16.92
C PRO A 92 -7.93 -8.77 17.39
N GLY A 93 -9.21 -8.44 17.23
CA GLY A 93 -9.77 -7.14 17.60
C GLY A 93 -9.46 -5.98 16.65
N SER A 94 -8.70 -6.20 15.57
CA SER A 94 -8.50 -5.20 14.53
C SER A 94 -9.56 -5.29 13.43
N VAL A 95 -10.17 -4.14 13.12
CA VAL A 95 -11.23 -4.01 12.12
C VAL A 95 -10.96 -2.81 11.23
N ARG A 96 -11.23 -2.95 9.93
CA ARG A 96 -11.17 -1.88 8.94
C ARG A 96 -12.39 -1.92 8.02
N LEU A 97 -12.85 -0.75 7.59
CA LEU A 97 -13.90 -0.63 6.57
C LEU A 97 -13.38 -0.84 5.14
N HIS A 98 -12.09 -0.60 4.92
CA HIS A 98 -11.47 -0.69 3.60
C HIS A 98 -10.42 -1.80 3.57
N ARG A 99 -10.44 -2.59 2.48
CA ARG A 99 -9.61 -3.78 2.31
C ARG A 99 -8.11 -3.49 2.23
N HIS A 100 -7.72 -2.36 1.63
CA HIS A 100 -6.34 -2.10 1.23
C HIS A 100 -5.91 -0.70 1.62
N SER A 101 -4.74 -0.59 2.25
CA SER A 101 -4.05 0.70 2.37
C SER A 101 -3.61 1.19 0.98
N PRO A 102 -3.77 2.48 0.64
CA PRO A 102 -3.28 3.02 -0.63
C PRO A 102 -1.74 3.11 -0.68
N LEU A 103 -1.07 3.09 0.47
CA LEU A 103 0.36 3.37 0.59
C LEU A 103 1.27 2.44 -0.24
N PRO A 104 1.12 1.10 -0.20
CA PRO A 104 1.97 0.22 -1.01
C PRO A 104 1.80 0.46 -2.51
N ARG A 105 0.59 0.85 -2.94
CA ARG A 105 0.30 1.15 -4.35
C ARG A 105 0.96 2.46 -4.77
N LEU A 106 0.90 3.49 -3.93
CA LEU A 106 1.56 4.78 -4.18
C LEU A 106 3.09 4.61 -4.27
N LEU A 107 3.70 3.91 -3.31
CA LEU A 107 5.13 3.62 -3.31
C LEU A 107 5.54 2.79 -4.54
N GLY A 108 4.74 1.79 -4.91
CA GLY A 108 4.98 0.97 -6.09
C GLY A 108 4.96 1.79 -7.39
N TRP A 109 3.97 2.68 -7.57
CA TRP A 109 3.93 3.57 -8.74
C TRP A 109 5.10 4.56 -8.76
N GLY A 110 5.50 5.09 -7.61
CA GLY A 110 6.70 5.91 -7.50
C GLY A 110 7.95 5.15 -7.95
N ALA A 111 8.13 3.92 -7.46
CA ALA A 111 9.25 3.07 -7.87
C ALA A 111 9.27 2.82 -9.39
N VAL A 112 8.11 2.56 -10.01
CA VAL A 112 8.01 2.38 -11.47
C VAL A 112 8.38 3.66 -12.24
N ALA A 113 7.94 4.83 -11.77
CA ALA A 113 8.25 6.10 -12.41
C ALA A 113 9.76 6.40 -12.39
N PHE A 114 10.41 6.19 -11.24
CA PHE A 114 11.87 6.36 -11.12
C PHE A 114 12.64 5.30 -11.92
N ALA A 115 12.11 4.08 -12.05
CA ALA A 115 12.73 3.04 -12.85
C ALA A 115 12.74 3.42 -14.32
N ALA A 116 11.62 3.92 -14.84
CA ALA A 116 11.50 4.42 -16.20
C ALA A 116 12.50 5.56 -16.45
N LEU A 117 12.60 6.54 -15.54
CA LEU A 117 13.55 7.65 -15.64
C LEU A 117 15.01 7.14 -15.68
N GLY A 118 15.36 6.23 -14.78
CA GLY A 118 16.70 5.65 -14.72
C GLY A 118 17.05 4.92 -16.01
N ILE A 119 16.15 4.05 -16.50
CA ILE A 119 16.34 3.29 -17.74
C ILE A 119 16.50 4.21 -18.94
N VAL A 120 15.63 5.21 -19.12
CA VAL A 120 15.71 6.15 -20.25
C VAL A 120 17.04 6.91 -20.23
N SER A 121 17.49 7.33 -19.04
CA SER A 121 18.75 8.04 -18.88
C SER A 121 19.95 7.15 -19.24
N SER A 122 19.97 5.90 -18.73
CA SER A 122 21.02 4.93 -19.05
C SER A 122 21.06 4.56 -20.53
N VAL A 123 19.89 4.37 -21.17
CA VAL A 123 19.80 4.09 -22.61
C VAL A 123 20.31 5.27 -23.43
N THR A 124 19.93 6.50 -23.06
CA THR A 124 20.41 7.71 -23.74
C THR A 124 21.94 7.80 -23.67
N GLN A 125 22.51 7.54 -22.50
CA GLN A 125 23.96 7.54 -22.31
C GLN A 125 24.65 6.45 -23.15
N LEU A 126 24.09 5.24 -23.20
CA LEU A 126 24.61 4.16 -24.04
C LEU A 126 24.61 4.53 -25.53
N VAL A 127 23.54 5.16 -26.00
CA VAL A 127 23.41 5.61 -27.39
C VAL A 127 24.44 6.70 -27.71
N LEU A 128 24.64 7.67 -26.81
CA LEU A 128 25.64 8.72 -27.00
C LEU A 128 27.06 8.15 -27.09
N VAL A 129 27.39 7.15 -26.25
CA VAL A 129 28.67 6.46 -26.29
C VAL A 129 28.84 5.62 -27.55
N ALA A 130 27.77 5.05 -28.10
CA ALA A 130 27.83 4.21 -29.29
C ALA A 130 27.89 5.02 -30.61
N LEU A 131 27.38 6.25 -30.61
CA LEU A 131 27.31 7.12 -31.79
C LEU A 131 28.42 8.19 -31.84
N GLY A 132 29.09 8.45 -30.72
CA GLY A 132 30.25 9.35 -30.61
C GLY A 132 31.56 8.61 -30.78
#